data_AF-A0A7J8KEE1-F1
#
_entry.id   AF-A0A7J8KEE1-F1
#
_cell.length_a   1.000
_cell.length_b   1.000
_cell.length_c   1.000
_cell.angle_alpha   90.00
_cell.angle_beta   90.00
_cell.angle_gamma   90.00
#
_symmetry.space_group_name_H-M   'P 1'
#
loop_
_entity.id
_entity.type
_entity.pdbx_description
1 polymer ?
#
loop_
_entity_poly.entity_id
_entity_poly.type
_entity_poly.pdbx_seq_one_letter_code
_entity_poly.pdbx_strand_id
1 'polypeptide(L)'
;MLLQLLEGVDHLVQQGVAHRDLKSDNILVEMDADGCPWLVIADFGCCLADEHVGLQLPFTSWYVDRGGNGCLMAPEVSSACPGPRAVIDYSKADAWAVGALAYEIFGSSNPFYGQDGAHLESRNYQEAQLPALPESVPLDVRQLVRSLLQREASKVRLSPGFVQMEPSVHVPE
;
A
#
# COMPACT_ATOMS: atom_id res chain seq x y z
N MET A 1 -12.61 -3.77 5.68
CA MET A 1 -11.26 -3.26 6.01
C MET A 1 -10.31 -3.28 4.80
N LEU A 2 -9.78 -4.43 4.33
CA LEU A 2 -8.82 -4.42 3.21
C LEU A 2 -9.35 -3.73 1.93
N LEU A 3 -10.61 -4.00 1.56
CA LEU A 3 -11.24 -3.38 0.40
C LEU A 3 -11.36 -1.85 0.57
N GLN A 4 -11.87 -1.38 1.72
CA GLN A 4 -11.97 0.05 2.03
C GLN A 4 -10.61 0.76 1.96
N LEU A 5 -9.54 0.10 2.42
CA LEU A 5 -8.19 0.65 2.33
C LEU A 5 -7.70 0.72 0.87
N LEU A 6 -8.00 -0.29 0.05
CA LEU A 6 -7.70 -0.27 -1.39
C LEU A 6 -8.50 0.81 -2.13
N GLU A 7 -9.77 1.00 -1.80
CA GLU A 7 -10.63 2.06 -2.34
C GLU A 7 -10.10 3.45 -1.99
N GLY A 8 -9.68 3.64 -0.72
CA GLY A 8 -9.06 4.88 -0.28
C GLY A 8 -7.77 5.19 -1.05
N VAL A 9 -6.90 4.19 -1.23
CA VAL A 9 -5.66 4.35 -2.01
C VAL A 9 -5.96 4.60 -3.49
N ASP A 10 -6.91 3.89 -4.10
CA ASP A 10 -7.31 4.12 -5.49
C ASP A 10 -7.84 5.54 -5.68
N HIS A 11 -8.65 6.04 -4.73
CA HIS A 11 -9.12 7.42 -4.73
C HIS A 11 -7.96 8.43 -4.69
N LEU A 12 -6.96 8.23 -3.81
CA LEU A 12 -5.78 9.11 -3.75
C LEU A 12 -5.02 9.13 -5.07
N VAL A 13 -4.77 7.96 -5.66
CA VAL A 13 -4.08 7.84 -6.96
C VAL A 13 -4.85 8.55 -8.07
N GLN A 14 -6.20 8.42 -8.10
CA GLN A 14 -7.04 9.13 -9.07
C GLN A 14 -6.98 10.66 -8.90
N GLN A 15 -6.74 11.16 -7.69
CA GLN A 15 -6.50 12.58 -7.42
C GLN A 15 -5.05 13.02 -7.64
N GLY A 16 -4.17 12.12 -8.09
CA GLY A 16 -2.74 12.41 -8.26
C GLY A 16 -1.99 12.55 -6.94
N VAL A 17 -2.54 12.01 -5.85
CA VAL A 17 -1.99 12.07 -4.50
C VAL A 17 -1.38 10.72 -4.12
N ALA A 18 -0.18 10.74 -3.55
CA ALA A 18 0.39 9.59 -2.86
C ALA A 18 0.53 9.91 -1.36
N HIS A 19 0.10 9.00 -0.49
CA HIS A 19 0.17 9.16 0.95
C HIS A 19 1.61 9.07 1.48
N ARG A 20 2.41 8.10 0.98
CA ARG A 20 3.84 7.89 1.31
C ARG A 20 4.18 7.56 2.78
N ASP A 21 3.20 7.54 3.67
CA ASP A 21 3.35 7.13 5.09
C ASP A 21 2.19 6.24 5.56
N LEU A 22 1.75 5.29 4.71
CA LEU A 22 0.75 4.31 5.15
C LEU A 22 1.38 3.38 6.19
N LYS A 23 0.70 3.24 7.33
CA LYS A 23 1.02 2.37 8.46
C LYS A 23 -0.22 2.21 9.34
N SER A 24 -0.27 1.19 10.19
CA SER A 24 -1.42 0.95 11.05
C SER A 24 -1.75 2.13 11.97
N ASP A 25 -0.76 2.89 12.44
CA ASP A 25 -0.96 4.12 13.23
C ASP A 25 -1.75 5.22 12.49
N ASN A 26 -1.67 5.24 11.15
CA ASN A 26 -2.32 6.23 10.29
C ASN A 26 -3.66 5.72 9.72
N ILE A 27 -4.12 4.56 10.16
CA ILE A 27 -5.40 3.98 9.77
C ILE A 27 -6.35 4.05 10.97
N LEU A 28 -7.35 4.93 10.88
CA LEU A 28 -8.38 5.06 11.90
C LEU A 28 -9.53 4.10 11.61
N VAL A 29 -10.12 3.56 12.67
CA VAL A 29 -11.26 2.63 12.58
C VAL A 29 -12.36 3.10 13.51
N GLU A 30 -13.55 3.26 12.95
CA GLU A 30 -14.80 3.49 13.68
C GLU A 30 -15.69 2.26 13.51
N MET A 31 -16.47 1.90 14.53
CA MET A 31 -17.45 0.82 14.43
C MET A 31 -18.81 1.45 14.18
N ASP A 32 -19.49 1.04 13.12
CA ASP A 32 -20.86 1.50 12.86
C ASP A 32 -21.87 0.89 13.86
N ALA A 33 -23.14 1.25 13.69
CA ALA A 33 -24.23 0.79 14.57
C ALA A 33 -24.42 -0.74 14.56
N ASP A 34 -24.00 -1.42 13.49
CA ASP A 34 -24.06 -2.87 13.32
C ASP A 34 -22.75 -3.56 13.74
N GLY A 35 -21.77 -2.78 14.20
CA GLY A 35 -20.44 -3.26 14.60
C GLY A 35 -19.51 -3.56 13.43
N CYS A 36 -19.84 -3.09 12.21
CA CYS A 36 -18.94 -3.20 11.06
C CYS A 36 -17.86 -2.10 11.12
N PRO A 37 -16.59 -2.43 10.87
CA PRO A 37 -15.52 -1.45 10.90
C PRO A 37 -15.53 -0.56 9.65
N TRP A 38 -15.56 0.74 9.86
CA TRP A 38 -15.33 1.81 8.90
C TRP A 38 -13.91 2.34 9.04
N LEU A 39 -13.15 2.28 7.95
CA LEU A 39 -11.73 2.63 7.91
C LEU A 39 -11.55 4.01 7.26
N VAL A 40 -10.68 4.83 7.87
CA VAL A 40 -10.27 6.13 7.32
C VAL A 40 -8.74 6.23 7.29
N ILE A 41 -8.20 6.66 6.15
CA ILE A 41 -6.77 6.99 6.01
C ILE A 41 -6.56 8.40 6.59
N ALA A 42 -5.60 8.53 7.51
CA ALA A 42 -5.29 9.76 8.21
C ALA A 42 -3.80 10.13 8.10
N ASP A 43 -3.46 11.35 8.53
CA ASP A 43 -2.10 11.92 8.54
C ASP A 43 -1.42 12.02 7.16
N PHE A 44 -1.83 13.05 6.42
CA PHE A 44 -1.25 13.41 5.12
C PHE A 44 0.02 14.27 5.23
N GLY A 45 0.67 14.33 6.40
CA GLY A 45 1.86 15.17 6.62
C GLY A 45 3.04 14.84 5.69
N CYS A 46 3.10 13.60 5.21
CA CYS A 46 4.11 13.13 4.26
C CYS A 46 3.58 12.94 2.84
N CYS A 47 2.37 13.39 2.50
CA CYS A 47 1.81 13.12 1.17
C CYS A 47 2.57 13.85 0.05
N LEU A 48 2.48 13.32 -1.16
CA LEU A 48 2.83 14.00 -2.41
C LEU A 48 1.52 14.40 -3.08
N ALA A 49 1.28 15.71 -3.20
CA ALA A 49 0.05 16.28 -3.74
C ALA A 49 0.36 17.56 -4.55
N ASP A 50 1.35 17.49 -5.42
CA ASP A 50 1.76 18.62 -6.27
C ASP A 50 1.23 18.41 -7.70
N GLU A 51 0.35 19.31 -8.14
CA GLU A 51 -0.32 19.24 -9.44
C GLU A 51 0.64 19.23 -10.64
N HIS A 52 1.85 19.79 -10.51
CA HIS A 52 2.81 19.89 -11.61
C HIS A 52 3.55 18.57 -11.87
N VAL A 53 3.83 17.83 -10.80
CA VAL A 53 4.57 16.56 -10.85
C VAL A 53 3.65 15.35 -10.73
N GLY A 54 2.45 15.54 -10.17
CA GLY A 54 1.51 14.48 -9.83
C GLY A 54 2.18 13.40 -8.98
N LEU A 55 2.10 12.16 -9.45
CA LEU A 55 2.68 10.98 -8.79
C LEU A 55 4.15 10.72 -9.19
N GLN A 56 4.76 11.59 -9.98
CA GLN A 56 6.10 11.42 -10.56
C GLN A 56 7.10 12.36 -9.87
N LEU A 57 7.72 11.91 -8.79
CA LEU A 57 8.63 12.74 -7.98
C LEU A 57 10.02 12.85 -8.65
N PRO A 58 10.50 14.05 -9.02
CA PRO A 58 11.87 14.23 -9.49
C PRO A 58 12.89 13.89 -8.39
N PHE A 59 13.78 12.94 -8.66
CA PHE A 59 14.76 12.44 -7.70
C PHE A 59 16.18 12.83 -8.08
N THR A 60 16.51 14.12 -7.93
CA THR A 60 17.78 14.69 -8.39
C THR A 60 18.94 14.49 -7.41
N SER A 61 18.65 14.26 -6.13
CA SER A 61 19.66 14.00 -5.09
C SER A 61 19.07 13.19 -3.93
N TRP A 62 19.94 12.64 -3.08
CA TRP A 62 19.53 11.92 -1.86
C TRP A 62 18.82 12.80 -0.82
N TYR A 63 18.83 14.13 -0.97
CA TYR A 63 18.14 15.07 -0.08
C TYR A 63 16.65 15.25 -0.40
N VAL A 64 16.18 14.71 -1.53
CA VAL A 64 14.75 14.75 -1.87
C VAL A 64 13.98 13.86 -0.90
N ASP A 65 12.93 14.42 -0.30
CA ASP A 65 12.04 13.69 0.59
C ASP A 65 11.22 12.65 -0.18
N ARG A 66 11.40 11.37 0.19
CA ARG A 66 10.73 10.21 -0.40
C ARG A 66 9.54 9.71 0.42
N GLY A 67 9.16 10.42 1.48
CA GLY A 67 8.04 10.04 2.36
C GLY A 67 8.47 9.63 3.77
N GLY A 68 7.47 9.34 4.60
CA GLY A 68 7.63 9.21 6.05
C GLY A 68 8.01 7.81 6.53
N ASN A 69 7.44 6.75 5.94
CA ASN A 69 7.63 5.39 6.44
C ASN A 69 8.81 4.67 5.76
N GLY A 70 10.01 4.76 6.32
CA GLY A 70 11.18 4.05 5.77
C GLY A 70 11.02 2.53 5.67
N CYS A 71 10.27 1.90 6.59
CA CYS A 71 10.06 0.45 6.61
C CYS A 71 9.05 -0.01 5.55
N LEU A 72 8.01 0.80 5.29
CA LEU A 72 7.00 0.50 4.26
C LEU A 72 7.18 1.29 2.96
N MET A 73 8.38 1.82 2.71
CA MET A 73 8.73 2.34 1.39
C MET A 73 8.74 1.20 0.37
N ALA A 74 7.91 1.34 -0.66
CA ALA A 74 7.83 0.36 -1.72
C ALA A 74 9.20 0.10 -2.40
N PRO A 75 9.45 -1.11 -2.93
CA PRO A 75 10.71 -1.52 -3.57
C PRO A 75 11.27 -0.54 -4.61
N GLU A 76 10.39 0.04 -5.44
CA GLU A 76 10.74 1.00 -6.48
C GLU A 76 11.17 2.37 -5.92
N VAL A 77 10.69 2.72 -4.72
CA VAL A 77 11.06 3.96 -4.02
C VAL A 77 12.38 3.75 -3.24
N SER A 78 12.47 2.63 -2.51
CA SER A 78 13.64 2.30 -1.68
C SER A 78 14.87 1.96 -2.51
N SER A 79 14.70 1.34 -3.69
CA SER A 79 15.79 0.99 -4.61
C SER A 79 16.12 2.07 -5.64
N ALA A 80 15.40 3.20 -5.63
CA ALA A 80 15.68 4.31 -6.54
C ALA A 80 17.06 4.91 -6.28
N CYS A 81 17.73 5.31 -7.37
CA CYS A 81 19.00 6.06 -7.32
C CYS A 81 18.79 7.46 -7.91
N PRO A 82 19.32 8.52 -7.28
CA PRO A 82 19.13 9.87 -7.76
C PRO A 82 19.97 10.13 -9.01
N GLY A 83 19.49 11.06 -9.83
CA GLY A 83 20.21 11.51 -11.02
C GLY A 83 19.52 12.69 -11.69
N PRO A 84 20.19 13.36 -12.65
CA PRO A 84 19.70 14.60 -13.26
C PRO A 84 18.31 14.51 -13.91
N ARG A 85 17.87 13.28 -14.27
CA ARG A 85 16.57 12.99 -14.86
C ARG A 85 15.88 11.79 -14.19
N ALA A 86 16.32 11.41 -12.99
CA ALA A 86 15.69 10.31 -12.27
C ALA A 86 14.34 10.77 -11.72
N VAL A 87 13.36 9.87 -11.78
CA VAL A 87 11.99 10.11 -11.31
C VAL A 87 11.55 8.86 -10.56
N ILE A 88 10.87 9.06 -9.44
CA ILE A 88 10.24 7.99 -8.67
C ILE A 88 8.74 8.04 -8.96
N ASP A 89 8.20 6.91 -9.42
CA ASP A 89 6.77 6.74 -9.67
C ASP A 89 6.06 6.21 -8.41
N TYR A 90 5.17 7.03 -7.84
CA TYR A 90 4.38 6.68 -6.65
C TYR A 90 3.01 6.07 -6.97
N SER A 91 2.64 5.92 -8.25
CA SER A 91 1.30 5.44 -8.66
C SER A 91 0.91 4.09 -8.10
N LYS A 92 1.88 3.30 -7.63
CA LYS A 92 1.70 1.95 -7.09
C LYS A 92 2.41 1.73 -5.75
N ALA A 93 2.97 2.80 -5.18
CA ALA A 93 3.75 2.71 -3.94
C ALA A 93 2.85 2.43 -2.74
N ASP A 94 1.76 3.19 -2.60
CA ASP A 94 0.80 3.02 -1.50
C ASP A 94 0.10 1.65 -1.56
N ALA A 95 -0.20 1.14 -2.76
CA ALA A 95 -0.77 -0.20 -2.94
C ALA A 95 0.12 -1.31 -2.36
N TRP A 96 1.45 -1.16 -2.44
CA TRP A 96 2.37 -2.11 -1.82
C TRP A 96 2.36 -2.01 -0.30
N ALA A 97 2.28 -0.79 0.25
CA ALA A 97 2.11 -0.60 1.69
C ALA A 97 0.80 -1.24 2.21
N VAL A 98 -0.28 -1.17 1.42
CA VAL A 98 -1.53 -1.90 1.72
C VAL A 98 -1.32 -3.41 1.75
N GLY A 99 -0.52 -3.96 0.84
CA GLY A 99 -0.16 -5.38 0.85
C GLY A 99 0.55 -5.80 2.15
N ALA A 100 1.43 -4.95 2.69
CA ALA A 100 2.08 -5.19 3.98
C ALA A 100 1.08 -5.11 5.14
N LEU A 101 0.23 -4.07 5.17
CA LEU A 101 -0.82 -3.88 6.18
C LEU A 101 -1.89 -4.97 6.15
N ALA A 102 -2.11 -5.63 5.01
CA ALA A 102 -3.05 -6.73 4.91
C ALA A 102 -2.72 -7.88 5.87
N TYR A 103 -1.43 -8.12 6.18
CA TYR A 103 -1.04 -9.10 7.19
C TYR A 103 -1.64 -8.75 8.56
N GLU A 104 -1.54 -7.49 8.98
CA GLU A 104 -2.10 -7.01 10.25
C GLU A 104 -3.63 -7.10 10.24
N ILE A 105 -4.27 -6.74 9.13
CA ILE A 105 -5.74 -6.84 8.96
C ILE A 105 -6.22 -8.29 9.15
N PHE A 106 -5.44 -9.28 8.72
CA PHE A 106 -5.75 -10.71 8.90
C PHE A 106 -5.15 -11.33 10.17
N GLY A 107 -4.75 -10.50 11.15
CA GLY A 107 -4.25 -10.95 12.45
C GLY A 107 -2.88 -11.61 12.41
N SER A 108 -2.11 -11.39 11.35
CA SER A 108 -0.71 -11.84 11.21
C SER A 108 0.25 -10.69 11.45
N SER A 109 1.48 -10.98 11.86
CA SER A 109 2.52 -9.96 11.98
C SER A 109 2.90 -9.39 10.62
N ASN A 110 3.11 -8.07 10.55
CA ASN A 110 3.61 -7.41 9.34
C ASN A 110 5.02 -7.94 9.00
N PRO A 111 5.26 -8.48 7.79
CA PRO A 111 6.56 -9.06 7.42
C PRO A 111 7.73 -8.05 7.41
N PHE A 112 7.42 -6.75 7.31
CA PHE A 112 8.39 -5.68 7.19
C PHE A 112 8.59 -4.89 8.49
N TYR A 113 7.81 -5.18 9.53
CA TYR A 113 8.03 -4.67 10.89
C TYR A 113 8.62 -5.78 11.76
N GLY A 114 9.66 -5.47 12.53
CA GLY A 114 10.23 -6.43 13.48
C GLY A 114 11.08 -5.75 14.54
N GLN A 115 10.96 -6.22 15.77
CA GLN A 115 11.74 -5.72 16.91
C GLN A 115 13.12 -6.38 17.06
N ASP A 116 13.42 -7.47 16.34
CA ASP A 116 14.63 -8.28 16.59
C ASP A 116 15.41 -8.67 15.31
N GLY A 117 15.38 -7.86 14.25
CA GLY A 117 16.18 -8.08 13.04
C GLY A 117 15.71 -9.22 12.11
N ALA A 118 14.61 -9.89 12.42
CA ALA A 118 13.98 -10.92 11.59
C ALA A 118 12.91 -10.39 10.61
N HIS A 119 12.96 -9.10 10.26
CA HIS A 119 12.03 -8.48 9.32
C HIS A 119 12.60 -8.50 7.90
N LEU A 120 11.72 -8.50 6.91
CA LEU A 120 12.08 -8.31 5.52
C LEU A 120 12.39 -6.84 5.25
N GLU A 121 13.40 -6.56 4.42
CA GLU A 121 13.63 -5.20 3.92
C GLU A 121 12.97 -5.05 2.54
N SER A 122 12.15 -4.01 2.36
CA SER A 122 11.47 -3.75 1.08
C SER A 122 12.45 -3.70 -0.11
N ARG A 123 13.65 -3.15 0.10
CA ARG A 123 14.70 -3.05 -0.92
C ARG A 123 15.27 -4.38 -1.42
N ASN A 124 15.18 -5.49 -0.69
CA ASN A 124 15.89 -6.74 -1.09
C ASN A 124 15.17 -8.06 -0.78
N TYR A 125 14.00 -8.06 -0.13
CA TYR A 125 13.23 -9.29 0.10
C TYR A 125 12.94 -10.01 -1.21
N GLN A 126 12.83 -11.33 -1.16
CA GLN A 126 12.32 -12.16 -2.25
C GLN A 126 10.86 -12.51 -1.97
N GLU A 127 10.02 -12.53 -3.00
CA GLU A 127 8.58 -12.81 -2.86
C GLU A 127 8.30 -14.18 -2.23
N ALA A 128 9.20 -15.16 -2.42
CA ALA A 128 9.13 -16.48 -1.78
C ALA A 128 9.37 -16.46 -0.26
N GLN A 129 9.94 -15.38 0.29
CA GLN A 129 10.16 -15.21 1.73
C GLN A 129 8.92 -14.66 2.45
N LEU A 130 7.90 -14.21 1.70
CA LEU A 130 6.67 -13.70 2.30
C LEU A 130 5.95 -14.83 3.06
N PRO A 131 5.62 -14.63 4.35
CA PRO A 131 4.85 -15.61 5.11
C PRO A 131 3.51 -15.91 4.46
N ALA A 132 3.04 -17.15 4.56
CA ALA A 132 1.69 -17.49 4.13
C ALA A 132 0.66 -16.86 5.08
N LEU A 133 -0.35 -16.21 4.52
CA LEU A 133 -1.53 -15.79 5.29
C LEU A 133 -2.31 -17.02 5.78
N PRO A 134 -3.09 -16.89 6.87
CA PRO A 134 -3.87 -18.00 7.43
C PRO A 134 -4.77 -18.70 6.41
N GLU A 135 -5.04 -19.99 6.66
CA GLU A 135 -5.92 -20.78 5.78
C GLU A 135 -7.36 -20.24 5.72
N SER A 136 -7.80 -19.56 6.79
CA SER A 136 -9.09 -18.88 6.90
C SER A 136 -9.27 -17.70 5.93
N VAL A 137 -8.18 -17.13 5.41
CA VAL A 137 -8.23 -16.06 4.40
C VAL A 137 -8.56 -16.68 3.04
N PRO A 138 -9.58 -16.20 2.31
CA PRO A 138 -9.92 -16.73 0.98
C PRO A 138 -8.74 -16.74 0.01
N LEU A 139 -8.67 -17.75 -0.88
CA LEU A 139 -7.55 -17.92 -1.80
C LEU A 139 -7.31 -16.67 -2.67
N ASP A 140 -8.37 -16.09 -3.22
CA ASP A 140 -8.30 -14.92 -4.09
C ASP A 140 -7.74 -13.70 -3.34
N VAL A 141 -8.08 -13.56 -2.05
CA VAL A 141 -7.53 -12.51 -1.18
C VAL A 141 -6.05 -12.76 -0.90
N ARG A 142 -5.64 -14.01 -0.66
CA ARG A 142 -4.20 -14.34 -0.51
C ARG A 142 -3.41 -14.07 -1.78
N GLN A 143 -3.99 -14.33 -2.95
CA GLN A 143 -3.39 -14.02 -4.24
C GLN A 143 -3.30 -12.50 -4.47
N LEU A 144 -4.33 -11.75 -4.07
CA LEU A 144 -4.34 -10.29 -4.09
C LEU A 144 -3.23 -9.70 -3.22
N VAL A 145 -3.08 -10.15 -1.97
CA VAL A 145 -1.99 -9.66 -1.10
C VAL A 145 -0.61 -9.96 -1.69
N ARG A 146 -0.44 -11.14 -2.30
CA ARG A 146 0.79 -11.49 -3.01
C ARG A 146 1.04 -10.61 -4.24
N SER A 147 0.01 -10.23 -4.99
CA SER A 147 0.18 -9.33 -6.14
C SER A 147 0.58 -7.93 -5.70
N LEU A 148 -0.06 -7.38 -4.65
CA LEU A 148 0.31 -6.09 -4.07
C LEU A 148 1.78 -6.03 -3.63
N LEU A 149 2.30 -7.14 -3.10
CA LEU A 149 3.67 -7.29 -2.63
C LEU A 149 4.66 -7.78 -3.71
N GLN A 150 4.35 -7.64 -4.99
CA GLN A 150 5.34 -7.83 -6.04
C GLN A 150 6.37 -6.70 -6.05
N ARG A 151 7.65 -7.06 -6.23
CA ARG A 151 8.73 -6.06 -6.23
C ARG A 151 8.68 -5.16 -7.47
N GLU A 152 8.45 -5.77 -8.62
CA GLU A 152 8.33 -5.04 -9.88
C GLU A 152 6.92 -4.47 -10.00
N ALA A 153 6.80 -3.15 -9.89
CA ALA A 153 5.51 -2.45 -10.01
C ALA A 153 4.80 -2.70 -11.36
N SER A 154 5.54 -3.12 -12.39
CA SER A 154 5.02 -3.48 -13.72
C SER A 154 4.39 -4.88 -13.79
N LYS A 155 4.72 -5.81 -12.88
CA LYS A 155 4.26 -7.21 -12.95
C LYS A 155 2.86 -7.47 -12.40
N VAL A 156 2.38 -6.58 -11.49
CA VAL A 156 0.99 -6.15 -11.24
C VAL A 156 0.88 -5.59 -9.82
N ARG A 157 0.59 -4.29 -9.72
CA ARG A 157 0.08 -3.58 -8.54
C ARG A 157 -1.04 -2.69 -9.05
N LEU A 158 -2.26 -3.03 -8.69
CA LEU A 158 -3.54 -2.70 -9.36
C LEU A 158 -3.57 -1.36 -10.13
N SER A 159 -4.12 -1.40 -11.34
CA SER A 159 -4.44 -0.23 -12.16
C SER A 159 -5.68 0.51 -11.62
N PRO A 160 -5.85 1.81 -11.92
CA PRO A 160 -7.04 2.56 -11.53
C PRO A 160 -8.32 1.84 -11.99
N GLY A 161 -9.28 1.63 -11.08
CA GLY A 161 -10.60 1.03 -11.39
C GLY A 161 -10.77 -0.46 -11.09
N PHE A 162 -9.84 -1.11 -10.38
CA PHE A 162 -9.97 -2.54 -10.02
C PHE A 162 -11.14 -2.85 -9.07
N VAL A 163 -11.67 -1.83 -8.37
CA VAL A 163 -12.71 -2.01 -7.35
C VAL A 163 -14.14 -2.10 -7.92
N GLN A 164 -14.32 -2.06 -9.25
CA GLN A 164 -15.66 -2.23 -9.86
C GLN A 164 -16.25 -3.65 -9.77
N MET A 165 -15.60 -4.59 -9.07
CA MET A 165 -16.22 -5.87 -8.71
C MET A 165 -17.11 -5.70 -7.47
N GLU A 166 -18.24 -5.02 -7.66
CA GLU A 166 -19.36 -5.01 -6.72
C GLU A 166 -19.81 -6.46 -6.42
N PRO A 167 -19.96 -6.88 -5.16
CA PRO A 167 -20.80 -8.01 -4.85
C PRO A 167 -22.24 -7.59 -5.15
N SER A 168 -22.84 -8.16 -6.19
CA SER A 168 -24.26 -8.00 -6.47
C SER A 168 -25.09 -8.53 -5.29
N VAL A 169 -25.36 -7.67 -4.31
CA VAL A 169 -26.34 -7.92 -3.25
C VAL A 169 -27.70 -7.73 -3.89
N HIS A 170 -28.23 -8.81 -4.43
CA HIS A 170 -29.63 -8.92 -4.81
C HIS A 170 -30.44 -8.96 -3.50
N VAL A 171 -31.03 -7.83 -3.12
CA VAL A 171 -32.08 -7.78 -2.09
C VAL A 171 -33.40 -8.06 -2.82
N PRO A 172 -34.04 -9.23 -2.65
CA PRO A 172 -35.38 -9.43 -3.17
C PRO A 172 -36.37 -8.62 -2.34
N GLU A 173 -37.30 -7.94 -3.03
CA GLU A 173 -38.53 -7.36 -2.46
C GLU A 173 -39.46 -8.44 -1.87
#